data_AF-A0A369VZV7-F1
#
_entry.id   AF-A0A369VZV7-F1
#
_cell.length_a   1.000
_cell.length_b   1.000
_cell.length_c   1.000
_cell.angle_alpha   90.00
_cell.angle_beta   90.00
_cell.angle_gamma   90.00
#
_symmetry.space_group_name_H-M   'P 1'
#
loop_
_entity.id
_entity.type
_entity.pdbx_description
1 polymer ?
#
loop_
_entity_poly.entity_id
_entity_poly.type
_entity_poly.pdbx_seq_one_letter_code
_entity_poly.pdbx_strand_id
1 'polypeptide(L)' 'MKTLIASFATAVALAAGAPAFASDSAAPTVAATPSAPAAKTQRYCFAEVQNGAQVRRNVCATRANWLRRNIDPLRYMGK' A
#
# COMPACT_ATOMS: atom_id res chain seq x y z
N MET A 1 -39.93 -17.16 -9.81
CA MET A 1 -39.63 -18.25 -8.85
C MET A 1 -38.12 -18.28 -8.67
N LYS A 2 -37.66 -18.30 -7.41
CA LYS A 2 -36.25 -18.17 -6.99
C LYS A 2 -35.44 -19.41 -7.38
N THR A 3 -34.24 -19.21 -7.92
CA THR A 3 -33.19 -20.25 -7.99
C THR A 3 -31.90 -19.72 -7.37
N LEU A 4 -31.26 -20.61 -6.63
CA LEU A 4 -30.48 -20.37 -5.42
C LEU A 4 -29.01 -20.05 -5.72
N ILE A 5 -28.45 -19.12 -4.95
CA ILE A 5 -27.03 -18.77 -4.89
C ILE A 5 -26.30 -19.89 -4.16
N ALA A 6 -25.40 -20.61 -4.85
CA ALA A 6 -24.53 -21.60 -4.24
C ALA A 6 -23.17 -20.95 -3.91
N SER A 7 -23.03 -20.51 -2.67
CA SER A 7 -21.79 -20.01 -2.08
C SER A 7 -20.81 -21.17 -1.88
N PHE A 8 -19.67 -21.16 -2.56
CA PHE A 8 -18.55 -22.05 -2.24
C PHE A 8 -17.60 -21.34 -1.27
N ALA A 9 -17.69 -21.69 0.01
CA ALA A 9 -16.74 -21.30 1.04
C ALA A 9 -15.57 -22.29 1.04
N THR A 10 -14.44 -21.90 0.47
CA THR A 10 -13.18 -22.67 0.58
C THR A 10 -12.46 -22.27 1.86
N ALA A 11 -12.67 -23.05 2.92
CA ALA A 11 -11.83 -23.02 4.11
C ALA A 11 -10.54 -23.80 3.83
N VAL A 12 -9.41 -23.11 3.68
CA VAL A 12 -8.10 -23.78 3.63
C VAL A 12 -7.63 -23.99 5.07
N ALA A 13 -7.55 -25.26 5.46
CA ALA A 13 -7.09 -25.69 6.77
C ALA A 13 -5.60 -25.33 6.98
N LEU A 14 -5.31 -24.72 8.12
CA LEU A 14 -3.95 -24.53 8.63
C LEU A 14 -3.42 -25.89 9.09
N ALA A 15 -2.48 -26.47 8.34
CA ALA A 15 -1.75 -27.64 8.80
C ALA A 15 -0.79 -27.23 9.93
N ALA A 16 -1.19 -27.53 11.17
CA ALA A 16 -0.32 -27.53 12.33
C ALA A 16 0.73 -28.65 12.20
N GLY A 17 1.94 -28.37 12.66
CA GLY A 17 3.16 -29.05 12.24
C GLY A 17 3.45 -30.41 12.86
N ALA A 18 4.54 -31.00 12.37
CA ALA A 18 5.29 -32.05 13.02
C ALA A 18 6.77 -31.62 13.08
N PRO A 19 7.45 -31.64 14.25
CA PRO A 19 8.88 -31.36 14.34
C PRO A 19 9.65 -32.63 13.94
N ALA A 20 10.38 -32.58 12.83
CA ALA A 20 11.36 -33.60 12.49
C ALA A 20 12.72 -33.23 13.09
N PHE A 21 13.32 -34.18 13.79
CA PHE A 21 14.55 -34.06 14.56
C PHE A 21 15.77 -33.63 13.73
N ALA A 22 16.66 -32.89 14.39
CA ALA A 22 17.85 -32.25 13.83
C ALA A 22 18.82 -33.24 13.18
N SER A 23 19.31 -32.89 11.98
CA SER A 23 20.59 -33.38 11.46
C SER A 23 21.57 -32.22 11.51
N ASP A 24 22.66 -32.43 12.25
CA ASP A 24 23.79 -31.49 12.35
C ASP A 24 24.48 -31.39 10.99
N SER A 25 24.03 -30.42 10.22
CA SER A 25 24.80 -29.83 9.14
C SER A 25 24.69 -28.35 9.41
N ALA A 26 25.79 -27.73 9.82
CA ALA A 26 25.87 -26.29 10.02
C ALA A 26 25.58 -25.59 8.68
N ALA A 27 24.30 -25.45 8.37
CA ALA A 27 23.81 -24.57 7.34
C ALA A 27 24.12 -23.15 7.82
N PRO A 28 24.69 -22.27 6.97
CA PRO A 28 24.86 -20.89 7.37
C PRO A 28 23.48 -20.35 7.76
N THR A 29 23.35 -19.91 9.02
CA THR A 29 22.21 -19.14 9.47
C THR A 29 22.08 -17.97 8.50
N VAL A 30 21.09 -18.03 7.62
CA VAL A 30 20.74 -16.93 6.75
C VAL A 30 20.28 -15.83 7.69
N ALA A 31 21.19 -14.91 7.99
CA ALA A 31 20.86 -13.68 8.69
C ALA A 31 19.70 -13.05 7.92
N ALA A 32 18.54 -12.92 8.58
CA ALA A 32 17.38 -12.28 8.00
C ALA A 32 17.83 -10.92 7.46
N THR A 33 17.80 -10.75 6.14
CA THR A 33 18.17 -9.48 5.52
C THR A 33 17.28 -8.42 6.14
N PRO A 34 17.82 -7.35 6.73
CA PRO A 34 16.98 -6.28 7.25
C PRO A 34 16.17 -5.74 6.07
N SER A 35 14.84 -5.88 6.17
CA SER A 35 13.95 -5.39 5.13
C SER A 35 14.17 -3.89 5.00
N ALA A 36 14.56 -3.44 3.81
CA ALA A 36 14.86 -2.03 3.57
C ALA A 36 13.62 -1.19 3.93
N PRO A 37 13.81 0.00 4.54
CA PRO A 37 12.69 0.86 4.86
C PRO A 37 11.90 1.17 3.58
N ALA A 38 10.60 0.92 3.61
CA ALA A 38 9.73 1.21 2.49
C ALA A 38 9.91 2.67 2.04
N ALA A 39 10.12 2.89 0.74
CA ALA A 39 10.31 4.22 0.19
C ALA A 39 9.12 5.11 0.57
N LYS A 40 9.40 6.25 1.19
CA LYS A 40 8.35 7.20 1.60
C LYS A 40 7.68 7.73 0.34
N THR A 41 6.36 7.56 0.23
CA THR A 41 5.60 8.08 -0.90
C THR A 41 5.47 9.59 -0.80
N GLN A 42 6.09 10.33 -1.73
CA GLN A 42 6.01 11.78 -1.81
C GLN A 42 4.56 12.24 -2.09
N ARG A 43 4.05 13.16 -1.27
CA ARG A 43 2.76 13.83 -1.47
C ARG A 43 2.96 15.33 -1.67
N TYR A 44 2.13 15.92 -2.53
CA TYR A 44 2.14 17.33 -2.86
C TYR A 44 0.81 17.95 -2.41
N CYS A 45 0.88 19.02 -1.63
CA CYS A 45 -0.27 19.69 -1.06
C CYS A 45 -0.50 21.04 -1.75
N PHE A 46 -1.71 21.26 -2.26
CA PHE A 46 -2.14 22.55 -2.80
C PHE A 46 -3.32 23.09 -1.98
N ALA A 47 -3.38 24.41 -1.83
CA ALA A 47 -4.53 25.07 -1.23
C ALA A 47 -5.71 25.01 -2.20
N GLU A 48 -6.80 24.40 -1.78
CA GLU A 48 -8.07 24.42 -2.49
C GLU A 48 -8.75 25.75 -2.20
N VAL A 49 -8.87 26.56 -3.24
CA VAL A 49 -9.53 27.86 -3.18
C VAL A 49 -10.91 27.71 -3.81
N GLN A 50 -11.91 27.43 -2.99
CA GLN A 50 -13.29 27.65 -3.42
C GLN A 50 -13.64 29.11 -3.18
N ASN A 51 -14.05 29.82 -4.23
CA ASN A 51 -14.55 31.19 -4.11
C ASN A 51 -15.75 31.21 -3.15
N GLY A 52 -15.69 32.06 -2.13
CA GLY A 52 -16.72 32.17 -1.09
C GLY A 52 -16.55 31.21 0.10
N ALA A 53 -15.57 30.31 0.09
CA ALA A 53 -15.29 29.46 1.26
C ALA A 53 -14.48 30.23 2.31
N GLN A 54 -15.03 30.37 3.52
CA GLN A 54 -14.35 30.98 4.67
C GLN A 54 -13.13 30.16 5.12
N VAL A 55 -13.10 28.84 4.83
CA VAL A 55 -12.03 27.93 5.22
C VAL A 55 -11.27 27.44 3.99
N ARG A 56 -9.98 27.77 3.92
CA ARG A 56 -9.05 27.21 2.96
C ARG A 56 -8.67 25.79 3.42
N ARG A 57 -8.84 24.79 2.56
CA ARG A 57 -8.40 23.41 2.83
C ARG A 57 -7.19 23.08 1.97
N ASN A 58 -6.26 22.30 2.51
CA ASN A 58 -5.15 21.77 1.73
C ASN A 58 -5.50 20.37 1.23
N VAL A 59 -5.37 20.16 -0.08
CA VAL A 59 -5.53 18.84 -0.70
C VAL A 59 -4.14 18.28 -0.94
N CYS A 60 -3.83 17.17 -0.28
CA CYS A 60 -2.54 16.48 -0.42
C CYS A 60 -2.71 15.18 -1.22
N ALA A 61 -2.03 15.07 -2.35
CA ALA A 61 -2.09 13.87 -3.20
C ALA A 61 -0.72 13.51 -3.79
N THR A 62 -0.56 12.26 -4.23
CA THR A 62 0.66 11.82 -4.93
C THR A 62 0.74 12.46 -6.32
N ARG A 63 1.94 12.50 -6.92
CA ARG A 63 2.12 13.03 -8.28
C ARG A 63 1.20 12.34 -9.29
N ALA A 64 1.09 11.01 -9.23
CA ALA A 64 0.19 10.25 -10.11
C ALA A 64 -1.28 10.69 -9.98
N ASN A 65 -1.74 11.01 -8.77
CA ASN A 65 -3.10 11.49 -8.56
C ASN A 65 -3.30 12.91 -9.13
N TRP A 66 -2.30 13.79 -8.98
CA TRP A 66 -2.34 15.12 -9.59
C TRP A 66 -2.32 15.09 -11.11
N LEU A 67 -1.51 14.21 -11.71
CA LEU A 67 -1.45 14.06 -13.17
C LEU A 67 -2.79 13.58 -13.75
N ARG A 68 -3.55 12.74 -13.03
CA ARG A 68 -4.92 12.39 -13.43
C ARG A 68 -5.88 13.57 -13.45
N ARG A 69 -5.57 14.64 -12.71
CA ARG A 69 -6.30 15.92 -12.70
C ARG A 69 -5.71 16.95 -13.66
N ASN A 70 -4.76 16.53 -14.51
CA ASN A 70 -4.03 17.37 -15.46
C ASN A 70 -3.20 18.49 -14.81
N ILE A 71 -2.69 18.24 -13.60
CA ILE A 71 -1.85 19.14 -12.82
C ILE A 71 -0.52 18.43 -12.55
N ASP A 72 0.62 19.01 -12.96
CA ASP A 72 1.94 18.48 -12.59
C ASP A 72 2.55 19.28 -11.43
N PRO A 73 2.60 18.72 -10.20
CA PRO A 73 3.12 19.42 -9.04
C PRO A 73 4.56 19.89 -9.19
N LEU A 74 5.39 19.15 -9.92
CA LEU A 74 6.80 19.50 -10.11
C LEU A 74 6.95 20.77 -10.94
N ARG A 75 6.10 20.90 -11.98
CA ARG A 75 6.09 22.07 -12.83
C ARG A 75 5.70 23.34 -12.07
N TYR A 76 4.76 23.25 -11.14
CA TYR A 76 4.38 24.39 -10.26
C TYR A 76 5.46 24.75 -9.24
N MET A 77 6.33 23.80 -8.86
CA MET A 77 7.44 24.02 -7.92
C MET A 77 8.76 24.38 -8.61
N GLY A 78 8.78 24.47 -9.95
CA GLY A 78 9.99 24.78 -10.73
C GLY A 78 11.10 23.74 -10.61
N LYS A 79 10.75 22.47 -10.40
CA LYS A 79 11.69 21.34 -10.27
C LYS A 79 11.65 20.43 -11.49
#